data_AF-A0A0X3NRK5-F1
#
_entry.id   AF-A0A0X3NRK5-F1
#
_cell.length_a   1.000
_cell.length_b   1.000
_cell.length_c   1.000
_cell.angle_alpha   90.00
_cell.angle_beta   90.00
_cell.angle_gamma   90.00
#
_symmetry.space_group_name_H-M   'P 1'
#
loop_
_entity.id
_entity.type
_entity.pdbx_description
1 polymer ?
#
loop_
_entity_poly.entity_id
_entity_poly.type
_entity_poly.pdbx_seq_one_letter_code
_entity_poly.pdbx_strand_id
1 'polypeptide(L)'
;ESDCGPPNMNVHFFQRRSSLQIYGDPKDGIAKLTIIPINRELSNHIIFIVGNGRQRQLPLSSSSTTVIFVNRHYRDTITLVFDEPIMEITLRGPITKYEGGIRTGNAEVFIPYESHESLMRFTGRIAA
;
A
#
# COMPACT_ATOMS: atom_id res chain seq x y z
N GLU A 1 -12.41 -50.39 6.09
CA GLU A 1 -12.56 -48.93 6.07
C GLU A 1 -11.30 -48.26 5.54
N SER A 2 -11.40 -47.11 4.86
CA SER A 2 -10.23 -46.27 4.59
C SER A 2 -10.10 -45.30 5.74
N ASP A 3 -9.05 -45.45 6.54
CA ASP A 3 -8.75 -44.61 7.70
C ASP A 3 -8.35 -43.22 7.18
N CYS A 4 -9.31 -42.28 7.20
CA CYS A 4 -9.05 -40.88 6.88
C CYS A 4 -8.19 -40.28 8.00
N GLY A 5 -6.86 -40.43 7.88
CA GLY A 5 -5.90 -39.78 8.75
C GLY A 5 -6.16 -38.26 8.82
N PRO A 6 -5.79 -37.60 9.93
CA PRO A 6 -6.12 -36.20 10.17
C PRO A 6 -5.66 -35.32 9.01
N PRO A 7 -6.48 -34.33 8.58
CA PRO A 7 -6.12 -33.47 7.46
C PRO A 7 -4.79 -32.79 7.73
N ASN A 8 -3.90 -32.86 6.74
CA ASN A 8 -2.57 -32.26 6.83
C ASN A 8 -2.73 -30.74 6.65
N MET A 9 -2.98 -30.03 7.76
CA MET A 9 -3.17 -28.59 7.81
C MET A 9 -1.84 -27.87 8.02
N ASN A 10 -1.52 -26.95 7.11
CA ASN A 10 -0.43 -26.00 7.27
C ASN A 10 -1.00 -24.61 7.53
N VAL A 11 -0.56 -24.02 8.63
CA VAL A 11 -0.90 -22.65 9.05
C VAL A 11 0.29 -21.75 8.74
N HIS A 12 0.07 -20.74 7.90
CA HIS A 12 1.08 -19.73 7.60
C HIS A 12 0.63 -18.37 8.14
N PHE A 13 1.49 -17.78 8.96
CA PHE A 13 1.37 -16.38 9.36
C PHE A 13 2.11 -15.51 8.33
N PHE A 14 1.43 -14.51 7.79
CA PHE A 14 2.08 -13.55 6.92
C PHE A 14 2.75 -12.44 7.74
N GLN A 15 3.93 -12.01 7.30
CA GLN A 15 4.53 -10.78 7.83
C GLN A 15 3.59 -9.61 7.53
N ARG A 16 3.22 -8.88 8.57
CA ARG A 16 2.28 -7.77 8.48
C ARG A 16 2.96 -6.57 7.85
N ARG A 17 2.84 -6.45 6.53
CA ARG A 17 3.16 -5.20 5.83
C ARG A 17 1.91 -4.36 5.72
N SER A 18 1.99 -3.15 6.25
CA SER A 18 0.91 -2.17 6.15
C SER A 18 0.88 -1.61 4.74
N SER A 19 -0.32 -1.33 4.25
CA SER A 19 -0.47 -0.66 2.96
C SER A 19 -1.48 0.47 3.00
N LEU A 20 -1.29 1.40 2.08
CA LEU A 20 -2.25 2.45 1.78
C LEU A 20 -2.58 2.39 0.29
N GLN A 21 -3.85 2.25 -0.03
CA GLN A 21 -4.33 2.48 -1.38
C GLN A 21 -4.78 3.93 -1.52
N ILE A 22 -4.31 4.60 -2.56
CA ILE A 22 -4.73 5.95 -2.93
C ILE A 22 -5.25 5.96 -4.35
N TYR A 23 -6.16 6.89 -4.64
CA TYR A 23 -6.62 7.18 -5.98
C TYR A 23 -6.75 8.69 -6.15
N GLY A 24 -6.78 9.14 -7.40
CA GLY A 24 -6.87 10.55 -7.73
C GLY A 24 -6.03 10.88 -8.96
N ASP A 25 -6.47 11.90 -9.68
CA ASP A 25 -5.81 12.34 -10.91
C ASP A 25 -5.28 13.76 -10.71
N PRO A 26 -3.96 13.91 -10.47
CA PRO A 26 -3.37 15.22 -10.36
C PRO A 26 -3.43 16.05 -11.62
N LYS A 27 -3.79 15.51 -12.80
CA LYS A 27 -3.87 16.20 -14.10
C LYS A 27 -2.68 17.13 -14.36
N ASP A 28 -2.86 18.42 -14.05
CA ASP A 28 -1.90 19.51 -14.24
C ASP A 28 -1.24 20.00 -12.93
N GLY A 29 -1.70 19.53 -11.77
CA GLY A 29 -1.17 19.86 -10.44
C GLY A 29 -0.31 18.77 -9.79
N ILE A 30 0.28 19.08 -8.64
CA ILE A 30 1.10 18.15 -7.84
C ILE A 30 0.30 17.74 -6.62
N ALA A 31 0.25 16.44 -6.34
CA ALA A 31 -0.22 15.92 -5.08
C ALA A 31 0.97 15.49 -4.22
N LYS A 32 0.79 15.53 -2.89
CA LYS A 32 1.84 15.21 -1.93
C LYS A 32 1.30 14.23 -0.90
N LEU A 33 2.11 13.21 -0.63
CA LEU A 33 1.95 12.27 0.45
C LEU A 33 3.14 12.41 1.40
N THR A 34 2.87 12.55 2.69
CA THR A 34 3.88 12.49 3.75
C THR A 34 3.63 11.25 4.59
N ILE A 35 4.66 10.45 4.82
CA ILE A 35 4.63 9.25 5.65
C ILE A 35 5.57 9.48 6.84
N ILE A 36 5.04 9.37 8.04
CA ILE A 36 5.78 9.52 9.28
C ILE A 36 5.91 8.14 9.93
N PRO A 37 7.12 7.56 10.01
CA PRO A 37 7.34 6.27 10.66
C PRO A 37 7.12 6.36 12.18
N ILE A 38 6.79 5.23 12.82
CA ILE A 38 6.74 5.15 14.29
C ILE A 38 8.14 5.38 14.89
N ASN A 39 9.17 4.81 14.26
CA ASN A 39 10.54 5.03 14.66
C ASN A 39 10.98 6.45 14.25
N ARG A 40 11.12 7.34 15.25
CA ARG A 40 11.47 8.75 15.04
C ARG A 40 12.92 8.99 14.60
N GLU A 41 13.78 7.97 14.69
CA GLU A 41 15.13 8.02 14.13
C GLU A 41 15.12 7.89 12.59
N LEU A 42 14.03 7.37 12.02
CA LEU A 42 13.85 7.29 10.58
C LEU A 42 13.30 8.61 10.04
N SER A 43 13.83 9.02 8.88
CA SER A 43 13.37 10.23 8.21
C SER A 43 11.94 10.08 7.66
N ASN A 44 11.20 11.19 7.66
CA ASN A 44 9.90 11.25 7.00
C ASN A 44 10.06 11.01 5.50
N HIS A 45 9.20 10.16 4.95
CA HIS A 45 9.18 9.91 3.51
C HIS A 45 8.17 10.84 2.85
N ILE A 46 8.62 11.58 1.85
CA ILE A 46 7.78 12.52 1.10
C ILE A 46 7.64 11.99 -0.32
N ILE A 47 6.41 11.72 -0.73
CA ILE A 47 6.11 11.23 -2.07
C ILE A 47 5.32 12.32 -2.80
N PHE A 48 5.84 12.79 -3.93
CA PHE A 48 5.13 13.71 -4.82
C PHE A 48 4.56 12.93 -6.00
N ILE A 49 3.27 13.14 -6.27
CA ILE A 49 2.56 12.51 -7.39
C ILE A 49 2.26 13.61 -8.41
N VAL A 50 2.85 13.45 -9.58
CA VAL A 50 3.00 14.51 -10.58
C VAL A 50 2.31 14.04 -11.86
N GLY A 51 1.16 14.64 -12.21
CA GLY A 51 0.53 14.44 -13.52
C GLY A 51 1.34 14.98 -14.70
N ASN A 52 0.88 14.74 -15.93
CA ASN A 52 1.65 15.01 -17.16
C ASN A 52 1.28 16.36 -17.85
N GLY A 53 0.90 17.36 -17.04
CA GLY A 53 0.59 18.73 -17.50
C GLY A 53 1.84 19.55 -17.87
N ARG A 54 1.71 20.50 -18.81
CA ARG A 54 2.83 21.32 -19.30
C ARG A 54 3.35 22.26 -18.20
N GLN A 55 4.67 22.21 -18.00
CA GLN A 55 5.48 22.96 -17.01
C GLN A 55 5.25 22.58 -15.55
N ARG A 56 6.31 22.06 -14.92
CA ARG A 56 6.33 21.82 -13.47
C ARG A 56 7.71 22.13 -12.91
N GLN A 57 7.74 22.97 -11.87
CA GLN A 57 8.88 22.99 -10.95
C GLN A 57 8.84 21.66 -10.20
N LEU A 58 9.83 20.80 -10.45
CA LEU A 58 9.99 19.60 -9.64
C LEU A 58 10.25 20.04 -8.19
N PRO A 59 9.62 19.39 -7.21
CA PRO A 59 9.93 19.64 -5.82
C PRO A 59 11.42 19.37 -5.58
N LEU A 60 12.07 20.24 -4.81
CA LEU A 60 13.49 20.10 -4.46
C LEU A 60 13.70 18.73 -3.79
N SER A 61 14.56 17.92 -4.40
CA SER A 61 14.81 16.55 -3.98
C SER A 61 15.75 16.54 -2.78
N SER A 62 15.28 16.03 -1.64
CA SER A 62 16.14 15.52 -0.56
C SER A 62 16.24 13.99 -0.69
N SER A 63 17.11 13.35 0.09
CA SER A 63 17.31 11.89 0.09
C SER A 63 16.04 11.09 0.44
N SER A 64 15.06 11.70 1.10
CA SER A 64 13.79 11.06 1.49
C SER A 64 12.61 11.45 0.60
N THR A 65 12.87 12.06 -0.55
CA THR A 65 11.86 12.47 -1.52
C THR A 65 11.75 11.48 -2.67
N THR A 66 10.57 10.91 -2.87
CA THR A 66 10.22 10.12 -4.06
C THR A 66 9.28 10.92 -4.96
N VAL A 67 9.48 10.86 -6.27
CA VAL A 67 8.60 11.51 -7.25
C VAL A 67 8.02 10.46 -8.19
N ILE A 68 6.70 10.37 -8.26
CA ILE A 68 5.96 9.47 -9.13
C ILE A 68 5.30 10.29 -10.23
N PHE A 69 5.62 9.98 -11.48
CA PHE A 69 4.99 10.59 -12.64
C PHE A 69 3.81 9.74 -13.10
N VAL A 70 2.65 10.38 -13.18
CA VAL A 70 1.38 9.73 -13.47
C VAL A 70 0.90 10.14 -14.87
N ASN A 71 0.68 9.14 -15.74
CA ASN A 71 0.19 9.39 -17.09
C ASN A 71 -1.31 9.76 -17.08
N ARG A 72 -1.78 10.46 -18.11
CA ARG A 72 -3.06 11.18 -18.27
C ARG A 72 -4.37 10.38 -18.04
N HIS A 73 -4.28 9.10 -17.68
CA HIS A 73 -5.42 8.22 -17.50
C HIS A 73 -5.41 7.49 -16.16
N TYR A 74 -4.82 8.08 -15.13
CA TYR A 74 -4.76 7.44 -13.82
C TYR A 74 -6.13 7.45 -13.12
N ARG A 75 -6.95 6.46 -13.48
CA ARG A 75 -8.15 6.05 -12.75
C ARG A 75 -7.90 4.84 -11.86
N ASP A 76 -6.71 4.26 -11.93
CA ASP A 76 -6.32 3.11 -11.13
C ASP A 76 -5.92 3.52 -9.71
N THR A 77 -5.90 2.57 -8.80
CA THR A 77 -5.42 2.76 -7.44
C THR A 77 -3.90 2.53 -7.37
N ILE A 78 -3.17 3.41 -6.68
CA ILE A 78 -1.78 3.16 -6.29
C ILE A 78 -1.83 2.40 -4.97
N THR A 79 -1.18 1.25 -4.88
CA THR A 79 -0.94 0.58 -3.59
C THR A 79 0.47 0.91 -3.13
N LEU A 80 0.57 1.56 -1.97
CA LEU A 80 1.83 1.81 -1.29
C LEU A 80 1.99 0.78 -0.19
N VAL A 81 3.12 0.08 -0.18
CA VAL A 81 3.44 -0.96 0.81
C VAL A 81 4.57 -0.43 1.68
N PHE A 82 4.42 -0.58 2.99
CA PHE A 82 5.38 -0.11 3.98
C PHE A 82 6.03 -1.32 4.64
N ASP A 83 7.36 -1.36 4.60
CA ASP A 83 8.15 -2.36 5.32
C ASP A 83 8.27 -2.02 6.82
N GLU A 84 8.13 -0.73 7.15
CA GLU A 84 8.21 -0.21 8.52
C GLU A 84 6.82 0.20 9.05
N PRO A 85 6.60 0.13 10.38
CA PRO A 85 5.39 0.63 11.01
C PRO A 85 5.22 2.15 10.81
N ILE A 86 4.02 2.56 10.39
CA ILE A 86 3.69 3.96 10.11
C ILE A 86 2.87 4.55 11.26
N MET A 87 3.26 5.73 11.72
CA MET A 87 2.54 6.49 12.75
C MET A 87 1.43 7.34 12.12
N GLU A 88 1.76 8.06 11.04
CA GLU A 88 0.84 9.01 10.43
C GLU A 88 1.05 9.08 8.91
N ILE A 89 -0.04 9.27 8.19
CA ILE A 89 -0.05 9.54 6.76
C ILE A 89 -0.85 10.81 6.49
N THR A 90 -0.22 11.78 5.82
CA THR A 90 -0.89 13.01 5.37
C THR A 90 -0.98 13.04 3.84
N LEU A 91 -2.19 13.18 3.31
CA LEU A 91 -2.47 13.39 1.89
C LEU A 91 -2.79 14.87 1.62
N ARG A 92 -2.23 15.44 0.54
CA ARG A 92 -2.51 16.80 0.09
C ARG A 92 -2.66 16.87 -1.42
N GLY A 93 -3.58 17.73 -1.87
CA GLY A 93 -3.87 17.93 -3.28
C GLY A 93 -4.88 16.91 -3.82
N PRO A 94 -4.94 16.71 -5.15
CA PRO A 94 -5.96 15.90 -5.82
C PRO A 94 -5.73 14.38 -5.72
N ILE A 95 -5.47 13.89 -4.51
CA ILE A 95 -5.40 12.46 -4.18
C ILE A 95 -6.16 12.19 -2.89
N THR A 96 -6.79 11.04 -2.80
CA THR A 96 -7.57 10.60 -1.65
C THR A 96 -7.28 9.13 -1.36
N LYS A 97 -7.51 8.73 -0.11
CA LYS A 97 -7.45 7.32 0.27
C LYS A 97 -8.57 6.55 -0.44
N TYR A 98 -8.25 5.37 -0.94
CA TYR A 98 -9.22 4.46 -1.53
C TYR A 98 -9.95 3.68 -0.42
N GLU A 99 -11.28 3.71 -0.44
CA GLU A 99 -12.14 3.05 0.56
C GLU A 99 -12.77 1.75 0.05
N GLY A 100 -12.56 1.38 -1.21
CA GLY A 100 -13.24 0.24 -1.86
C GLY A 100 -12.72 -1.16 -1.50
N GLY A 101 -12.01 -1.30 -0.37
CA GLY A 101 -11.44 -2.57 0.09
C GLY A 101 -10.19 -3.03 -0.67
N ILE A 102 -9.58 -4.12 -0.22
CA ILE A 102 -8.33 -4.66 -0.79
C ILE A 102 -8.67 -5.44 -2.08
N ARG A 103 -8.22 -4.94 -3.23
CA ARG A 103 -8.26 -5.72 -4.48
C ARG A 103 -7.11 -6.72 -4.53
N THR A 104 -7.34 -7.94 -4.03
CA THR A 104 -6.40 -9.07 -4.06
C THR A 104 -6.40 -9.77 -5.42
N GLY A 105 -5.98 -9.06 -6.48
CA GLY A 105 -5.88 -9.64 -7.83
C GLY A 105 -4.73 -10.64 -7.96
N ASN A 106 -3.63 -10.45 -7.23
CA ASN A 106 -2.42 -11.27 -7.32
C ASN A 106 -1.86 -11.50 -5.91
N ALA A 107 -2.01 -12.72 -5.38
CA ALA A 107 -1.31 -13.44 -4.29
C ALA A 107 -0.68 -12.74 -3.04
N GLU A 108 -0.47 -11.43 -2.99
CA GLU A 108 0.00 -10.68 -1.82
C GLU A 108 -1.18 -9.98 -1.16
N VAL A 109 -1.47 -10.39 0.08
CA VAL A 109 -2.52 -9.78 0.90
C VAL A 109 -1.90 -8.70 1.75
N PHE A 110 -2.16 -7.44 1.41
CA PHE A 110 -1.70 -6.31 2.21
C PHE A 110 -2.79 -5.87 3.17
N ILE A 111 -2.42 -5.68 4.43
CA ILE A 111 -3.35 -5.22 5.46
C ILE A 111 -3.44 -3.69 5.35
N PRO A 112 -4.66 -3.09 5.30
CA PRO A 112 -4.80 -1.65 5.34
C PRO A 112 -4.14 -1.13 6.61
N TYR A 113 -3.37 -0.05 6.52
CA TYR A 113 -2.59 0.44 7.68
C TYR A 113 -3.45 0.75 8.93
N GLU A 114 -4.75 1.03 8.76
CA GLU A 114 -5.69 1.27 9.86
C GLU A 114 -6.30 0.00 10.46
N SER A 115 -6.20 -1.13 9.75
CA SER A 115 -6.77 -2.39 10.22
C SER A 115 -5.91 -2.96 11.33
N HIS A 116 -6.56 -3.36 12.44
CA HIS A 116 -5.94 -4.05 13.56
C HIS A 116 -5.93 -5.58 13.39
N GLU A 117 -6.42 -6.10 12.27
CA GLU A 117 -6.65 -7.53 12.05
C GLU A 117 -5.33 -8.28 11.75
N SER A 118 -5.27 -9.53 12.23
CA SER A 118 -4.20 -10.48 11.92
C SER A 118 -4.68 -11.46 10.86
N LEU A 119 -3.97 -11.57 9.73
CA LEU A 119 -4.33 -12.48 8.66
C LEU A 119 -3.62 -13.83 8.82
N MET A 120 -4.40 -14.90 8.76
CA MET A 120 -3.92 -16.27 8.81
C MET A 120 -4.37 -16.99 7.53
N ARG A 121 -3.44 -17.70 6.87
CA ARG A 121 -3.78 -18.59 5.75
C ARG A 121 -3.77 -20.03 6.22
N PHE A 122 -4.90 -20.69 6.03
CA PHE A 122 -5.05 -22.12 6.21
C PHE A 122 -4.93 -22.80 4.85
N THR A 123 -4.04 -23.78 4.75
CA THR A 123 -3.96 -24.67 3.58
C THR A 123 -4.05 -26.10 4.07
N GLY A 124 -4.77 -26.94 3.34
CA GLY A 124 -4.90 -28.35 3.67
C GLY A 124 -5.32 -29.16 2.45
N ARG A 125 -4.96 -30.44 2.43
CA ARG A 125 -5.50 -31.42 1.48
C ARG A 125 -6.57 -32.23 2.18
N ILE A 126 -7.75 -32.30 1.57
CA ILE A 126 -8.77 -33.29 1.94
C ILE A 126 -8.39 -34.57 1.18
N ALA A 127 -7.98 -35.61 1.90
CA ALA A 127 -7.81 -36.94 1.31
C ALA A 127 -9.20 -37.52 1.07
N ALA A 128 -9.52 -37.83 -0.18
CA ALA A 128 -10.72 -38.56 -0.58
C ALA A 128 -10.46 -40.07 -0.51
#